data_AF-A0A935BQM6-F1
#
_entry.id   AF-A0A935BQM6-F1
#
_cell.length_a   1.000
_cell.length_b   1.000
_cell.length_c   1.000
_cell.angle_alpha   90.00
_cell.angle_beta   90.00
_cell.angle_gamma   90.00
#
_symmetry.space_group_name_H-M   'P 1'
#
loop_
_entity.id
_entity.type
_entity.pdbx_description
1 polymer ?
#
loop_
_entity_poly.entity_id
_entity_poly.type
_entity_poly.pdbx_seq_one_letter_code
_entity_poly.pdbx_strand_id
1 'polypeptide(L)'
;MSEYITIALVSTMTGNQLSKYRKDKERTQLETAHALGVSQTYLSLLEAGKRPLTEKLVRKAIRFFELAPTKIPIDLRLPNLSPISDDQLAAHIGGLGYRGFSHLKRTRPKNPAVLLLAALNSPKRDARVVEALPWVVLTFPDMEWASLTKVAKAYDLQTGLALLPR
;
A
#
# COMPACT_ATOMS: atom_id res chain seq x y z
N MET A 1 -6.30 29.49 -3.51
CA MET A 1 -5.07 28.68 -3.68
C MET A 1 -5.13 27.54 -2.68
N SER A 2 -5.42 26.32 -3.14
CA SER A 2 -5.44 25.13 -2.31
C SER A 2 -4.35 24.20 -2.83
N GLU A 3 -3.21 24.20 -2.15
CA GLU A 3 -2.14 23.25 -2.40
C GLU A 3 -2.63 21.85 -2.01
N TYR A 4 -3.13 21.11 -2.99
CA TYR A 4 -3.27 19.67 -2.86
C TYR A 4 -1.85 19.10 -2.84
N ILE A 5 -1.30 18.90 -1.64
CA ILE A 5 -0.11 18.09 -1.42
C ILE A 5 -0.47 16.67 -1.88
N THR A 6 -0.23 16.43 -3.16
CA THR A 6 -0.39 15.15 -3.81
C THR A 6 0.77 14.31 -3.31
N ILE A 7 0.54 13.52 -2.26
CA ILE A 7 1.45 12.45 -1.89
C ILE A 7 1.52 11.53 -3.10
N ALA A 8 2.60 11.66 -3.88
CA ALA A 8 2.93 10.74 -4.95
C ALA A 8 3.29 9.41 -4.29
N LEU A 9 2.29 8.54 -4.14
CA LEU A 9 2.48 7.13 -3.85
C LEU A 9 3.29 6.54 -5.01
N VAL A 10 4.62 6.45 -4.83
CA VAL A 10 5.47 5.73 -5.77
C VAL A 10 5.14 4.25 -5.59
N SER A 11 4.28 3.74 -6.47
CA SER A 11 3.99 2.32 -6.53
C SER A 11 5.28 1.62 -6.95
N THR A 12 5.83 0.79 -6.07
CA THR A 12 6.98 -0.05 -6.42
C THR A 12 6.58 -1.50 -6.29
N MET A 13 6.84 -2.25 -7.34
CA MET A 13 6.62 -3.68 -7.35
C MET A 13 7.97 -4.37 -7.52
N THR A 14 8.26 -5.32 -6.64
CA THR A 14 9.44 -6.19 -6.76
C THR A 14 9.20 -7.27 -7.81
N GLY A 15 10.30 -7.87 -8.30
CA GLY A 15 10.23 -9.03 -9.20
C GLY A 15 9.43 -10.20 -8.62
N ASN A 16 9.63 -10.48 -7.34
CA ASN A 16 8.91 -11.54 -6.64
C ASN A 16 7.40 -11.26 -6.57
N GLN A 17 7.01 -10.02 -6.28
CA GLN A 17 5.59 -9.62 -6.30
C GLN A 17 5.00 -9.75 -7.71
N LEU A 18 5.72 -9.31 -8.75
CA LEU A 18 5.29 -9.48 -10.14
C LEU A 18 5.03 -10.95 -10.47
N SER A 19 5.97 -11.84 -10.10
CA SER A 19 5.84 -13.28 -10.32
C SER A 19 4.67 -13.88 -9.54
N LYS A 20 4.43 -13.42 -8.30
CA LYS A 20 3.30 -13.83 -7.47
C LYS A 20 1.97 -13.43 -8.11
N TYR A 21 1.79 -12.14 -8.46
CA TYR A 21 0.56 -11.67 -9.11
C TYR A 21 0.27 -12.39 -10.42
N ARG A 22 1.32 -12.68 -11.19
CA ARG A 22 1.19 -13.47 -12.41
C ARG A 22 0.66 -14.89 -12.12
N LYS A 23 1.21 -15.58 -11.11
CA LYS A 23 0.77 -16.92 -10.72
C LYS A 23 -0.65 -16.92 -10.14
N ASP A 24 -0.97 -15.97 -9.27
CA ASP A 24 -2.29 -15.84 -8.64
C ASP A 24 -3.40 -15.56 -9.68
N LYS A 25 -3.06 -14.93 -10.81
CA LYS A 25 -3.97 -14.68 -11.94
C LYS A 25 -3.82 -15.69 -13.08
N GLU A 26 -3.09 -16.79 -12.84
CA GLU A 26 -2.86 -17.87 -13.80
C GLU A 26 -2.34 -17.41 -15.17
N ARG A 27 -1.55 -16.32 -15.20
CA ARG A 27 -1.01 -15.75 -16.44
C ARG A 27 0.35 -16.36 -16.79
N THR A 28 0.60 -16.54 -18.08
CA THR A 28 1.92 -16.98 -18.55
C THR A 28 2.92 -15.81 -18.56
N GLN A 29 4.22 -16.13 -18.55
CA GLN A 29 5.26 -15.12 -18.70
C GLN A 29 5.18 -14.42 -20.07
N LEU A 30 4.79 -15.15 -21.13
CA LEU A 30 4.68 -14.58 -22.47
C LEU A 30 3.55 -13.55 -22.56
N GLU A 31 2.35 -13.88 -22.08
CA GLU A 31 1.21 -12.95 -22.04
C GLU A 31 1.51 -11.71 -21.19
N THR A 32 2.13 -11.93 -20.04
CA THR A 32 2.52 -10.84 -19.12
C THR A 32 3.55 -9.93 -19.77
N ALA A 33 4.57 -10.50 -20.43
CA ALA A 33 5.59 -9.73 -21.12
C ALA A 33 4.99 -8.87 -22.23
N HIS A 34 4.09 -9.46 -23.04
CA HIS A 34 3.36 -8.76 -24.09
C HIS A 34 2.53 -7.60 -23.51
N ALA A 35 1.77 -7.83 -22.42
CA ALA A 35 0.96 -6.80 -21.77
C ALA A 35 1.80 -5.65 -21.18
N LEU A 36 2.98 -5.97 -20.62
CA LEU A 36 3.91 -4.95 -20.13
C LEU A 36 4.68 -4.25 -21.27
N GLY A 37 4.64 -4.80 -22.49
CA GLY A 37 5.38 -4.31 -23.66
C GLY A 37 6.89 -4.54 -23.53
N VAL A 38 7.28 -5.70 -23.01
CA VAL A 38 8.67 -6.12 -22.83
C VAL A 38 8.86 -7.52 -23.41
N SER A 39 10.12 -7.95 -23.63
CA SER A 39 10.39 -9.32 -24.04
C SER A 39 10.19 -10.31 -22.89
N GLN A 40 9.89 -11.58 -23.19
CA GLN A 40 9.77 -12.63 -22.19
C GLN A 40 11.06 -12.79 -21.37
N THR A 41 12.22 -12.71 -22.01
CA THR A 41 13.53 -12.75 -21.34
C THR A 41 13.71 -11.57 -20.38
N TYR A 42 13.28 -10.37 -20.78
CA TYR A 42 13.34 -9.21 -19.91
C TYR A 42 12.39 -9.35 -18.71
N LEU A 43 11.19 -9.89 -18.92
CA LEU A 43 10.27 -10.22 -17.81
C LEU A 43 10.91 -11.21 -16.83
N SER A 44 11.59 -12.24 -17.32
CA SER A 44 12.30 -13.21 -16.47
C SER A 44 13.37 -12.53 -15.61
N LEU A 45 14.15 -11.59 -16.18
CA LEU A 45 15.13 -10.80 -15.42
C LEU A 45 14.49 -9.88 -14.37
N LEU A 46 13.30 -9.33 -14.66
CA LEU A 46 12.51 -8.56 -13.71
C LEU A 46 12.03 -9.46 -12.56
N GLU A 47 11.39 -10.59 -12.87
CA GLU A 47 10.87 -11.54 -11.86
C GLU A 47 11.99 -12.10 -10.98
N ALA A 48 13.16 -12.38 -11.54
CA ALA A 48 14.34 -12.84 -10.81
C ALA A 48 15.06 -11.74 -9.99
N GLY A 49 14.56 -10.50 -10.02
CA GLY A 49 15.15 -9.37 -9.30
C GLY A 49 16.50 -8.90 -9.84
N LYS A 50 16.92 -9.37 -11.02
CA LYS A 50 18.16 -8.97 -11.69
C LYS A 50 18.06 -7.59 -12.33
N ARG A 51 16.84 -7.10 -12.57
CA ARG A 51 16.54 -5.75 -13.03
C ARG A 51 15.40 -5.15 -12.20
N PRO A 52 15.47 -3.86 -11.83
CA PRO A 52 14.38 -3.19 -11.13
C PRO A 52 13.20 -2.90 -12.08
N LEU A 53 11.98 -2.95 -11.55
CA LEU A 53 10.79 -2.52 -12.28
C LEU A 53 10.70 -0.99 -12.26
N THR A 54 10.54 -0.38 -13.43
CA THR A 54 10.28 1.06 -13.54
C THR A 54 8.84 1.39 -13.19
N GLU A 55 8.57 2.61 -12.74
CA GLU A 55 7.22 3.08 -12.41
C GLU A 55 6.22 2.90 -13.57
N LYS A 56 6.69 3.04 -14.81
CA LYS A 56 5.87 2.81 -16.02
C LYS A 56 5.44 1.34 -16.11
N LEU A 57 6.33 0.40 -15.82
CA LEU A 57 6.05 -1.04 -15.82
C LEU A 57 5.12 -1.41 -14.65
N VAL A 58 5.33 -0.83 -13.47
CA VAL A 58 4.44 -1.03 -12.32
C VAL A 58 3.01 -0.59 -12.65
N ARG A 59 2.83 0.61 -13.24
CA ARG A 59 1.50 1.09 -13.67
C ARG A 59 0.83 0.20 -14.70
N LYS A 60 1.60 -0.37 -15.64
CA LYS A 60 1.07 -1.34 -16.60
C LYS A 60 0.65 -2.64 -15.91
N ALA A 61 1.47 -3.15 -15.00
CA ALA A 61 1.16 -4.37 -14.26
C ALA A 61 -0.07 -4.22 -13.36
N ILE A 62 -0.21 -3.10 -12.63
CA ILE A 62 -1.40 -2.80 -11.82
C ILE A 62 -2.67 -2.87 -12.67
N ARG A 63 -2.63 -2.27 -13.86
CA ARG A 63 -3.77 -2.31 -14.80
C ARG A 63 -4.02 -3.70 -15.36
N PHE A 64 -2.96 -4.41 -15.75
CA PHE A 64 -3.08 -5.74 -16.36
C PHE A 64 -3.57 -6.81 -15.38
N PHE A 65 -3.10 -6.77 -14.14
CA PHE A 65 -3.54 -7.71 -13.10
C PHE A 65 -4.79 -7.23 -12.34
N GLU A 66 -5.33 -6.07 -12.71
CA GLU A 66 -6.50 -5.44 -12.08
C GLU A 66 -6.34 -5.37 -10.55
N LEU A 67 -5.15 -4.97 -10.10
CA LEU A 67 -4.86 -4.91 -8.66
C LEU A 67 -5.73 -3.83 -8.03
N ALA A 68 -6.52 -4.24 -7.03
CA ALA A 68 -7.27 -3.30 -6.20
C ALA A 68 -6.28 -2.29 -5.57
N PRO A 69 -6.67 -1.01 -5.37
CA PRO A 69 -5.81 -0.01 -4.73
C PRO A 69 -5.23 -0.43 -3.38
N THR A 70 -5.92 -1.36 -2.70
CA THR A 70 -5.52 -1.96 -1.43
C THR A 70 -4.45 -3.05 -1.55
N LYS A 71 -4.27 -3.65 -2.74
CA LYS A 71 -3.27 -4.69 -3.06
C LYS A 71 -2.10 -4.15 -3.88
N ILE A 72 -1.99 -2.83 -4.07
CA ILE A 72 -0.85 -2.26 -4.79
C ILE A 72 0.40 -2.37 -3.90
N PRO A 73 1.50 -2.95 -4.41
CA PRO A 73 2.77 -2.91 -3.72
C PRO A 73 3.32 -1.48 -3.73
N ILE A 74 3.60 -0.96 -2.54
CA ILE A 74 4.00 0.42 -2.30
C ILE A 74 5.41 0.42 -1.71
N ASP A 75 6.30 1.28 -2.21
CA ASP A 75 7.51 1.60 -1.48
C ASP A 75 7.10 2.51 -0.34
N LEU A 76 6.97 1.93 0.85
CA LEU A 76 6.71 2.67 2.07
C LEU A 76 8.02 3.37 2.49
N ARG A 77 8.51 4.31 1.68
CA ARG A 77 9.59 5.21 2.10
C ARG A 77 8.98 6.32 2.94
N LEU A 78 9.24 6.25 4.25
CA LEU A 78 8.80 7.21 5.24
C LEU A 78 9.15 8.69 4.99
N PRO A 79 10.21 9.10 4.26
CA PRO A 79 10.40 10.53 3.94
C PRO A 79 9.27 11.15 3.11
N ASN A 80 8.35 10.36 2.54
CA ASN A 80 7.19 10.85 1.77
C ASN A 80 5.87 10.85 2.56
N LEU A 81 5.88 10.48 3.85
CA LEU A 81 4.70 10.51 4.69
C LEU A 81 4.67 11.81 5.48
N SER A 82 4.09 12.84 4.87
CA SER A 82 3.67 14.03 5.61
C SER A 82 2.81 13.60 6.80
N PRO A 83 2.99 14.21 7.99
CA PRO A 83 2.11 13.98 9.13
C PRO A 83 0.65 14.15 8.71
N ILE A 84 -0.14 13.11 8.88
CA ILE A 84 -1.57 13.15 8.62
C ILE A 84 -2.30 13.52 9.91
N SER A 85 -3.28 14.43 9.82
CA SER A 85 -4.12 14.75 10.98
C SER A 85 -5.10 13.61 11.27
N ASP A 86 -5.62 13.57 12.49
CA ASP A 86 -6.60 12.55 12.90
C ASP A 86 -7.88 12.64 12.07
N ASP A 87 -8.34 13.85 11.71
CA ASP A 87 -9.48 14.06 10.82
C ASP A 87 -9.26 13.48 9.42
N GLN A 88 -8.06 13.68 8.86
CA GLN A 88 -7.70 13.15 7.55
C GLN A 88 -7.60 11.63 7.58
N LEU A 89 -7.02 11.07 8.65
CA LEU A 89 -6.91 9.64 8.85
C LEU A 89 -8.30 8.99 9.01
N ALA A 90 -9.17 9.58 9.82
CA ALA A 90 -10.55 9.15 9.99
C ALA A 90 -11.33 9.20 8.68
N ALA A 91 -11.18 10.27 7.88
CA ALA A 91 -11.84 10.39 6.58
C ALA A 91 -11.37 9.35 5.56
N HIS A 92 -10.09 8.94 5.59
CA HIS A 92 -9.58 7.87 4.75
C HIS A 92 -10.05 6.48 5.21
N ILE A 93 -10.09 6.23 6.53
CA ILE A 93 -10.61 4.98 7.10
C ILE A 93 -12.13 4.85 6.82
N GLY A 94 -12.88 5.94 6.92
CA GLY A 94 -14.28 6.01 6.49
C GLY A 94 -14.44 5.73 4.99
N GLY A 95 -13.53 6.26 4.16
CA GLY A 95 -13.45 5.96 2.73
C GLY A 95 -13.18 4.49 2.39
N LEU A 96 -12.55 3.73 3.31
CA LEU A 96 -12.37 2.28 3.20
C LEU A 96 -13.62 1.49 3.63
N GLY A 97 -14.64 2.15 4.19
CA GLY A 97 -15.91 1.53 4.58
C GLY A 97 -16.12 1.36 6.08
N TYR A 98 -15.26 1.94 6.94
CA TYR A 98 -15.47 1.86 8.39
C TYR A 98 -16.70 2.66 8.82
N ARG A 99 -17.67 1.98 9.46
CA ARG A 99 -18.93 2.61 9.88
C ARG A 99 -18.74 3.74 10.90
N GLY A 100 -17.78 3.64 11.81
CA GLY A 100 -17.54 4.68 12.82
C GLY A 100 -17.20 6.05 12.22
N PHE A 101 -16.73 6.09 10.97
CA PHE A 101 -16.38 7.31 10.23
C PHE A 101 -17.21 7.52 8.96
N SER A 102 -18.35 6.82 8.80
CA SER A 102 -19.17 6.92 7.59
C SER A 102 -19.79 8.30 7.36
N HIS A 103 -19.86 9.13 8.42
CA HIS A 103 -20.36 10.49 8.39
C HIS A 103 -19.32 11.52 7.88
N LEU A 104 -18.05 11.13 7.75
CA LEU A 104 -16.99 12.01 7.27
C LEU A 104 -17.03 12.15 5.74
N LYS A 105 -16.53 13.28 5.23
CA LYS A 105 -16.49 13.56 3.79
C LYS A 105 -15.82 12.40 3.04
N ARG A 106 -16.46 11.94 1.96
CA ARG A 106 -15.90 10.91 1.07
C ARG A 106 -14.58 11.40 0.49
N THR A 107 -13.49 10.78 0.94
CA THR A 107 -12.17 10.92 0.34
C THR A 107 -11.87 9.71 -0.54
N ARG A 108 -10.97 9.85 -1.52
CA ARG A 108 -10.45 8.67 -2.22
C ARG A 108 -9.72 7.80 -1.18
N PRO A 109 -10.09 6.52 -1.03
CA PRO A 109 -9.42 5.65 -0.07
C PRO A 109 -7.95 5.51 -0.41
N LYS A 110 -7.09 5.68 0.59
CA LYS A 110 -5.67 5.37 0.48
C LYS A 110 -5.44 3.89 0.80
N ASN A 111 -4.30 3.37 0.37
CA ASN A 111 -3.92 2.00 0.69
C ASN A 111 -3.87 1.80 2.23
N PRO A 112 -4.46 0.73 2.76
CA PRO A 112 -4.56 0.51 4.20
C PRO A 112 -3.20 0.42 4.90
N ALA A 113 -2.18 -0.16 4.24
CA ALA A 113 -0.83 -0.24 4.81
C ALA A 113 -0.20 1.15 5.01
N VAL A 114 -0.49 2.10 4.12
CA VAL A 114 -0.05 3.50 4.22
C VAL A 114 -0.76 4.20 5.37
N LEU A 115 -2.06 3.94 5.55
CA LEU A 115 -2.84 4.52 6.64
C LEU A 115 -2.39 4.01 8.00
N LEU A 116 -2.13 2.71 8.12
CA LEU A 116 -1.55 2.13 9.34
C LEU A 116 -0.20 2.75 9.66
N LEU A 117 0.67 2.88 8.65
CA LEU A 117 1.99 3.46 8.89
C LEU A 117 1.91 4.95 9.28
N ALA A 118 1.02 5.71 8.66
CA ALA A 118 0.76 7.10 9.02
C ALA A 118 0.15 7.23 10.42
N ALA A 119 -0.72 6.30 10.82
CA ALA A 119 -1.28 6.23 12.17
C ALA A 119 -0.18 6.00 13.21
N LEU A 120 0.71 5.04 12.96
CA LEU A 120 1.83 4.67 13.83
C LEU A 120 2.92 5.74 13.93
N ASN A 121 3.09 6.58 12.89
CA ASN A 121 4.10 7.64 12.84
C ASN A 121 3.74 8.89 13.70
N SER A 122 2.76 8.81 14.60
CA SER A 122 2.57 9.87 15.59
C SER A 122 2.29 9.29 16.98
N PRO A 123 2.96 9.82 18.02
CA PRO A 123 2.92 9.26 19.37
C PRO A 123 1.59 9.50 20.11
N LYS A 124 0.75 10.42 19.62
CA LYS A 124 -0.54 10.76 20.24
C LYS A 124 -1.61 10.83 19.15
N ARG A 125 -2.52 9.86 19.16
CA ARG A 125 -3.67 9.76 18.26
C ARG A 125 -4.95 9.77 19.07
N ASP A 126 -6.02 10.33 18.50
CA ASP A 126 -7.36 10.22 19.05
C ASP A 126 -7.76 8.75 19.26
N ALA A 127 -8.39 8.46 20.40
CA ALA A 127 -8.80 7.11 20.78
C ALA A 127 -9.67 6.44 19.72
N ARG A 128 -10.56 7.19 19.05
CA ARG A 128 -11.45 6.68 18.00
C ARG A 128 -10.68 6.22 16.76
N VAL A 129 -9.59 6.92 16.44
CA VAL A 129 -8.71 6.54 15.33
C VAL A 129 -7.97 5.27 15.68
N VAL A 130 -7.45 5.16 16.90
CA VAL A 130 -6.77 3.96 17.40
C VAL A 130 -7.71 2.75 17.41
N GLU A 131 -8.96 2.91 17.84
CA GLU A 131 -9.99 1.86 17.83
C GLU A 131 -10.35 1.36 16.43
N ALA A 132 -10.17 2.20 15.41
CA ALA A 132 -10.42 1.82 14.02
C ALA A 132 -9.26 1.00 13.40
N LEU A 133 -8.04 1.05 13.97
CA LEU A 133 -6.88 0.37 13.41
C LEU A 133 -7.01 -1.17 13.41
N PRO A 134 -7.49 -1.83 14.50
CA PRO A 134 -7.78 -3.26 14.47
C PRO A 134 -8.75 -3.65 13.36
N TRP A 135 -9.79 -2.84 13.11
CA TRP A 135 -10.73 -3.10 12.01
C TRP A 135 -10.04 -3.05 10.64
N VAL A 136 -9.13 -2.09 10.40
CA VAL A 136 -8.35 -2.01 9.15
C VAL A 136 -7.48 -3.26 8.98
N VAL A 137 -6.84 -3.72 10.06
CA VAL A 137 -6.02 -4.94 10.07
C VAL A 137 -6.85 -6.18 9.71
N LEU A 138 -8.02 -6.34 10.32
CA LEU A 138 -8.89 -7.49 10.10
C LEU A 138 -9.60 -7.46 8.73
N THR A 139 -9.92 -6.28 8.22
CA THR A 139 -10.65 -6.11 6.94
C THR A 139 -9.74 -6.27 5.73
N PHE A 140 -8.45 -5.95 5.87
CA PHE A 140 -7.47 -6.02 4.80
C PHE A 140 -6.30 -6.95 5.14
N PRO A 141 -6.54 -8.25 5.36
CA PRO A 141 -5.50 -9.20 5.77
C PRO A 141 -4.43 -9.40 4.68
N ASP A 142 -4.81 -9.21 3.41
CA ASP A 142 -3.93 -9.36 2.24
C ASP A 142 -3.02 -8.14 1.97
N MET A 143 -3.00 -7.13 2.85
CA MET A 143 -2.13 -5.96 2.66
C MET A 143 -0.64 -6.33 2.74
N GLU A 144 0.23 -5.45 2.24
CA GLU A 144 1.68 -5.68 2.13
C GLU A 144 2.39 -5.61 3.51
N TRP A 145 2.13 -6.60 4.37
CA TRP A 145 2.69 -6.73 5.72
C TRP A 145 4.21 -6.77 5.76
N ALA A 146 4.84 -7.37 4.76
CA ALA A 146 6.30 -7.45 4.66
C ALA A 146 6.94 -6.05 4.54
N SER A 147 6.33 -5.18 3.73
CA SER A 147 6.78 -3.78 3.60
C SER A 147 6.45 -2.99 4.86
N LEU A 148 5.26 -3.18 5.45
CA LEU A 148 4.85 -2.48 6.66
C LEU A 148 5.75 -2.79 7.86
N THR A 149 6.03 -4.08 8.12
CA THR A 149 6.89 -4.51 9.24
C THR A 149 8.35 -4.09 9.05
N LYS A 150 8.87 -4.12 7.82
CA LYS A 150 10.22 -3.63 7.51
C LYS A 150 10.36 -2.14 7.85
N VAL A 151 9.36 -1.34 7.50
CA VAL A 151 9.38 0.12 7.68
C VAL A 151 9.09 0.50 9.13
N ALA A 152 8.15 -0.17 9.79
CA ALA A 152 7.89 0.03 11.22
C ALA A 152 9.13 -0.29 12.08
N LYS A 153 9.88 -1.35 11.75
CA LYS A 153 11.15 -1.69 12.41
C LYS A 153 12.25 -0.65 12.15
N ALA A 154 12.34 -0.15 10.93
CA ALA A 154 13.39 0.80 10.54
C ALA A 154 13.24 2.18 11.21
N TYR A 155 12.04 2.53 11.69
CA TYR A 155 11.74 3.84 12.27
C TYR A 155 11.32 3.76 13.74
N ASP A 156 11.63 2.64 14.40
CA ASP A 156 11.35 2.41 15.81
C ASP A 156 9.88 2.68 16.20
N LEU A 157 8.95 2.40 15.28
CA LEU A 157 7.50 2.52 15.50
C LEU A 157 6.95 1.32 16.29
N GLN A 158 7.83 0.54 16.92
CA GLN A 158 7.51 -0.68 17.65
C GLN A 158 6.59 -0.39 18.84
N THR A 159 6.66 0.81 19.41
CA THR A 159 5.80 1.25 20.52
C THR A 159 4.32 1.28 20.15
N GLY A 160 3.96 1.50 18.87
CA GLY A 160 2.57 1.47 18.39
C GLY A 160 2.08 0.08 17.94
N LEU A 161 2.99 -0.83 17.58
CA LEU A 161 2.66 -2.23 17.23
C LEU A 161 2.16 -3.04 18.43
N ALA A 162 2.52 -2.63 19.65
CA ALA A 162 2.02 -3.22 20.89
C ALA A 162 0.49 -3.06 21.10
N LEU A 163 -0.16 -2.20 20.32
CA LEU A 163 -1.61 -1.95 20.38
C LEU A 163 -2.43 -2.88 19.47
N LEU A 164 -1.81 -3.76 18.67
CA LEU A 164 -2.51 -4.72 17.83
C LEU A 164 -2.72 -6.06 18.58
N PRO A 165 -3.90 -6.69 18.48
CA PRO A 165 -4.15 -7.99 19.11
C PRO A 165 -3.23 -9.07 18.51
N ARG A 166 -2.66 -9.90 19.39
CA ARG A 166 -1.81 -11.05 19.04
C ARG A 166 -2.62 -12.21 18.48
#